data_AF-A0A2I1CCU3-F1
#
_entry.id   AF-A0A2I1CCU3-F1
#
_cell.length_a   1.000
_cell.length_b   1.000
_cell.length_c   1.000
_cell.angle_alpha   90.00
_cell.angle_beta   90.00
_cell.angle_gamma   90.00
#
_symmetry.space_group_name_H-M   'P 1'
#
loop_
_entity.id
_entity.type
_entity.pdbx_description
1 polymer ?
#
loop_
_entity_poly.entity_id
_entity_poly.type
_entity_poly.pdbx_seq_one_letter_code
_entity_poly.pdbx_strand_id
1 'polypeptide(L)'
;MPALIDSPEPIAPVLRVRELEDDEEYVMTAFERHASHCSQCADPLRVHQEDRSLCDRGHKYALNVAEYLYSENGKAKSVIDRELSQPTLVKIPRDCVAVRGLLLAIEDGMRLQRKEQEKAQSRTQARVQVVAPIISYDRTPPIAPRQATTQQPIACNEIIEREPRTLKRRRVIVYQSPRGSSRGSLYDSDAADRVERSKESPSRIYRPTGYYR
;
A
#
# COMPACT_ATOMS: atom_id res chain seq x y z
N MET A 1 -51.96 46.05 -16.15
CA MET A 1 -51.13 45.46 -15.07
C MET A 1 -50.15 44.49 -15.74
N PRO A 2 -48.89 44.86 -16.01
CA PRO A 2 -47.91 43.89 -16.49
C PRO A 2 -47.41 43.05 -15.31
N ALA A 3 -47.32 41.75 -15.52
CA ALA A 3 -46.85 40.79 -14.52
C ALA A 3 -45.33 40.93 -14.30
N LEU A 4 -44.93 40.99 -13.03
CA LEU A 4 -43.54 40.99 -12.60
C LEU A 4 -43.02 39.54 -12.69
N ILE A 5 -42.19 39.27 -13.69
CA ILE A 5 -41.37 38.06 -13.74
C ILE A 5 -39.93 38.54 -13.71
N ASP A 6 -39.29 38.49 -12.54
CA ASP A 6 -37.85 38.29 -12.46
C ASP A 6 -37.49 37.89 -11.03
N SER A 7 -37.60 36.59 -10.77
CA SER A 7 -36.79 35.93 -9.78
C SER A 7 -35.59 35.33 -10.52
N PRO A 8 -34.35 35.84 -10.33
CA PRO A 8 -33.18 35.22 -10.94
C PRO A 8 -32.97 33.86 -10.26
N GLU A 9 -33.43 32.78 -10.90
CA GLU A 9 -33.00 31.46 -10.50
C GLU A 9 -31.47 31.42 -10.60
N PRO A 10 -30.76 30.91 -9.58
CA PRO A 10 -29.31 30.80 -9.64
C PRO A 10 -28.98 29.88 -10.81
N ILE A 11 -28.40 30.46 -11.86
CA ILE A 11 -27.94 29.75 -13.05
C ILE A 11 -26.86 28.78 -12.57
N ALA A 12 -27.26 27.52 -12.36
CA ALA A 12 -26.33 26.48 -11.98
C ALA A 12 -25.23 26.42 -13.04
N PRO A 13 -23.94 26.44 -12.66
CA PRO A 13 -22.86 26.43 -13.63
C PRO A 13 -22.99 25.18 -14.50
N VAL A 14 -22.95 25.38 -15.82
CA VAL A 14 -23.01 24.28 -16.79
C VAL A 14 -21.74 23.44 -16.62
N LEU A 15 -21.86 22.33 -15.90
CA LEU A 15 -20.76 21.41 -15.69
C LEU A 15 -20.46 20.65 -16.97
N ARG A 16 -19.18 20.55 -17.33
CA ARG A 16 -18.74 19.77 -18.48
C ARG A 16 -19.03 18.30 -18.21
N VAL A 17 -19.58 17.61 -19.20
CA VAL A 17 -19.82 16.17 -19.12
C VAL A 17 -18.74 15.47 -19.93
N ARG A 18 -17.97 14.61 -19.26
CA ARG A 18 -16.88 13.82 -19.85
C ARG A 18 -17.22 12.33 -19.81
N GLU A 19 -16.60 11.58 -20.69
CA GLU A 19 -16.52 10.13 -20.59
C GLU A 19 -15.54 9.73 -19.47
N LEU A 20 -15.62 8.46 -19.04
CA LEU A 20 -14.71 7.92 -18.05
C LEU A 20 -13.29 7.86 -18.62
N GLU A 21 -12.31 8.14 -17.77
CA GLU A 21 -10.92 7.85 -18.07
C GLU A 21 -10.56 6.42 -17.72
N ASP A 22 -9.49 5.89 -18.31
CA ASP A 22 -9.08 4.49 -18.16
C ASP A 22 -8.91 4.06 -16.69
N ASP A 23 -8.37 4.95 -15.84
CA ASP A 23 -8.21 4.70 -14.40
C ASP A 23 -9.57 4.63 -13.67
N GLU A 24 -10.48 5.55 -14.00
CA GLU A 24 -11.83 5.58 -13.42
C GLU A 24 -12.61 4.31 -13.84
N GLU A 25 -12.52 3.93 -15.12
CA GLU A 25 -13.13 2.71 -15.65
C GLU A 25 -12.54 1.45 -15.00
N TYR A 26 -11.23 1.38 -14.81
CA TYR A 26 -10.58 0.24 -14.14
C TYR A 26 -11.10 0.04 -12.72
N VAL A 27 -11.18 1.12 -11.94
CA VAL A 27 -11.64 1.06 -10.55
C VAL A 27 -13.12 0.67 -10.47
N MET A 28 -13.95 1.19 -11.37
CA MET A 28 -15.36 0.81 -11.49
C MET A 28 -15.54 -0.66 -11.83
N THR A 29 -14.88 -1.14 -12.89
CA THR A 29 -14.98 -2.53 -13.35
C THR A 29 -14.43 -3.51 -12.30
N ALA A 30 -13.40 -3.13 -11.54
CA ALA A 30 -12.87 -3.91 -10.44
C ALA A 30 -13.89 -4.09 -9.30
N PHE A 31 -14.61 -3.02 -8.93
CA PHE A 31 -15.67 -3.12 -7.93
C PHE A 31 -16.85 -3.95 -8.44
N GLU A 32 -17.28 -3.77 -9.69
CA GLU A 32 -18.39 -4.54 -10.27
C GLU A 32 -18.09 -6.04 -10.34
N ARG A 33 -16.88 -6.42 -10.77
CA ARG A 33 -16.45 -7.84 -10.73
C ARG A 33 -16.44 -8.41 -9.32
N HIS A 34 -16.18 -7.57 -8.32
CA HIS A 34 -16.25 -8.00 -6.93
C HIS A 34 -17.70 -8.15 -6.46
N ALA A 35 -18.54 -7.17 -6.77
CA ALA A 35 -19.97 -7.15 -6.45
C ALA A 35 -20.71 -8.34 -7.07
N SER A 36 -20.36 -8.73 -8.31
CA SER A 36 -20.95 -9.91 -8.97
C SER A 36 -20.68 -11.24 -8.27
N HIS A 37 -19.61 -11.31 -7.46
CA HIS A 37 -19.21 -12.52 -6.74
C HIS A 37 -19.52 -12.47 -5.23
N CYS A 38 -19.84 -11.29 -4.70
CA CYS A 38 -20.03 -11.10 -3.27
C CYS A 38 -21.45 -10.61 -2.97
N SER A 39 -22.24 -11.44 -2.30
CA SER A 39 -23.62 -11.10 -1.91
C SER A 39 -23.74 -9.89 -1.00
N GLN A 40 -22.72 -9.64 -0.16
CA GLN A 40 -22.68 -8.45 0.71
C GLN A 40 -22.33 -7.17 -0.04
N CYS A 41 -21.62 -7.29 -1.16
CA CYS A 41 -21.09 -6.14 -1.89
C CYS A 41 -21.85 -5.90 -3.21
N ALA A 42 -22.87 -6.72 -3.50
CA ALA A 42 -23.80 -6.58 -4.62
C ALA A 42 -24.65 -5.30 -4.52
N ASP A 43 -25.24 -5.04 -3.35
CA ASP A 43 -26.12 -3.89 -3.10
C ASP A 43 -25.58 -3.01 -1.95
N PRO A 44 -24.56 -2.18 -2.17
CA PRO A 44 -23.93 -1.39 -1.10
C PRO A 44 -24.89 -0.39 -0.44
N LEU A 45 -25.86 0.13 -1.18
CA LEU A 45 -26.87 1.07 -0.68
C LEU A 45 -27.79 0.38 0.35
N ARG A 46 -28.25 -0.83 0.06
CA ARG A 46 -29.08 -1.61 0.99
C ARG A 46 -28.32 -1.96 2.26
N VAL A 47 -27.04 -2.33 2.11
CA VAL A 47 -26.17 -2.65 3.25
C VAL A 47 -25.99 -1.43 4.17
N HIS A 48 -25.87 -0.24 3.61
CA HIS A 48 -25.85 1.01 4.39
C HIS A 48 -27.16 1.25 5.16
N GLN A 49 -28.31 1.07 4.50
CA GLN A 49 -29.62 1.24 5.12
C GLN A 49 -29.88 0.23 6.25
N GLU A 50 -29.26 -0.93 6.18
CA GLU A 50 -29.30 -1.97 7.22
C GLU A 50 -28.24 -1.77 8.33
N ASP A 51 -27.52 -0.63 8.33
CA ASP A 51 -26.40 -0.32 9.24
C ASP A 51 -25.28 -1.38 9.24
N ARG A 52 -25.14 -2.11 8.12
CA ARG A 52 -24.12 -3.14 7.95
C ARG A 52 -22.91 -2.59 7.21
N SER A 53 -21.78 -3.25 7.39
CA SER A 53 -20.53 -2.93 6.68
C SER A 53 -20.34 -3.81 5.44
N LEU A 54 -19.73 -3.24 4.40
CA LEU A 54 -19.24 -4.00 3.26
C LEU A 54 -18.15 -5.00 3.69
N CYS A 55 -17.98 -6.03 2.88
CA CYS A 55 -16.87 -6.97 2.97
C CYS A 55 -15.49 -6.28 3.02
N ASP A 56 -14.49 -6.85 3.71
CA ASP A 56 -13.13 -6.27 3.85
C ASP A 56 -12.46 -5.92 2.50
N ARG A 57 -12.72 -6.73 1.47
CA ARG A 57 -12.23 -6.50 0.11
C ARG A 57 -13.02 -5.39 -0.57
N GLY A 58 -14.35 -5.42 -0.47
CA GLY A 58 -15.24 -4.38 -0.97
C GLY A 58 -14.94 -3.02 -0.37
N HIS A 59 -14.60 -2.94 0.92
CA HIS A 59 -14.14 -1.71 1.56
C HIS A 59 -12.91 -1.11 0.87
N LYS A 60 -11.92 -1.94 0.49
CA LYS A 60 -10.73 -1.46 -0.22
C LYS A 60 -11.07 -0.97 -1.62
N TYR A 61 -11.90 -1.70 -2.35
CA TYR A 61 -12.35 -1.26 -3.67
C TYR A 61 -13.17 0.03 -3.59
N ALA A 62 -14.04 0.15 -2.58
CA ALA A 62 -14.81 1.37 -2.34
C ALA A 62 -13.92 2.57 -2.01
N LEU A 63 -12.85 2.36 -1.22
CA LEU A 63 -11.83 3.39 -0.98
C LEU A 63 -11.15 3.84 -2.27
N ASN A 64 -10.80 2.88 -3.15
CA ASN A 64 -10.23 3.22 -4.46
C ASN A 64 -11.25 4.02 -5.29
N VAL A 65 -12.53 3.61 -5.34
CA VAL A 65 -13.57 4.36 -6.08
C VAL A 65 -13.69 5.78 -5.54
N ALA A 66 -13.68 5.95 -4.21
CA ALA A 66 -13.79 7.26 -3.56
C ALA A 66 -12.56 8.17 -3.76
N GLU A 67 -11.43 7.63 -4.22
CA GLU A 67 -10.23 8.40 -4.55
C GLU A 67 -10.34 9.08 -5.92
N TYR A 68 -11.06 8.46 -6.86
CA TYR A 68 -11.23 8.97 -8.23
C TYR A 68 -12.59 9.64 -8.46
N LEU A 69 -13.66 9.11 -7.85
CA LEU A 69 -15.03 9.52 -8.08
C LEU A 69 -15.70 9.93 -6.78
N TYR A 70 -16.50 10.99 -6.86
CA TYR A 70 -17.39 11.38 -5.77
C TYR A 70 -18.79 11.71 -6.32
N SER A 71 -19.80 11.53 -5.49
CA SER A 71 -21.18 11.92 -5.77
C SER A 71 -21.49 13.26 -5.10
N GLU A 72 -22.20 14.11 -5.82
CA GLU A 72 -22.76 15.33 -5.27
C GLU A 72 -24.12 15.59 -5.93
N ASN A 73 -25.19 15.60 -5.13
CA ASN A 73 -26.58 15.70 -5.57
C ASN A 73 -26.98 14.54 -6.51
N GLY A 74 -26.58 13.32 -6.19
CA GLY A 74 -26.84 12.11 -6.99
C GLY A 74 -26.12 12.06 -8.34
N LYS A 75 -25.20 13.00 -8.61
CA LYS A 75 -24.41 13.05 -9.84
C LYS A 75 -22.95 12.71 -9.54
N ALA A 76 -22.36 11.82 -10.34
CA ALA A 76 -20.96 11.46 -10.23
C ALA A 76 -20.07 12.53 -10.86
N LYS A 77 -19.02 12.91 -10.13
CA LYS A 77 -17.99 13.88 -10.51
C LYS A 77 -16.62 13.29 -10.28
N SER A 78 -15.63 13.74 -11.06
CA SER A 78 -14.23 13.34 -10.89
C SER A 78 -13.58 14.14 -9.77
N VAL A 79 -12.90 13.44 -8.85
CA VAL A 79 -12.12 14.05 -7.76
C VAL A 79 -10.90 14.79 -8.33
N ILE A 80 -10.25 14.22 -9.34
CA ILE A 80 -9.04 14.78 -9.95
C ILE A 80 -9.37 16.14 -10.58
N ASP A 81 -10.46 16.23 -11.34
CA ASP A 81 -10.86 17.48 -11.97
C ASP A 81 -11.28 18.55 -10.93
N ARG A 82 -11.80 18.12 -9.77
CA ARG A 82 -12.08 19.02 -8.64
C ARG A 82 -10.81 19.66 -8.08
N GLU A 83 -9.71 18.91 -7.97
CA GLU A 83 -8.41 19.45 -7.56
C GLU A 83 -7.88 20.49 -8.55
N LEU A 84 -8.21 20.32 -9.83
CA LEU A 84 -7.93 21.27 -10.91
C LEU A 84 -8.94 22.42 -11.01
N SER A 85 -9.82 22.58 -10.01
CA SER A 85 -10.88 23.60 -9.94
C SER A 85 -11.95 23.54 -11.05
N GLN A 86 -12.06 22.40 -11.74
CA GLN A 86 -13.05 22.17 -12.79
C GLN A 86 -13.96 21.00 -12.40
N PRO A 87 -15.13 21.22 -11.77
CA PRO A 87 -16.03 20.12 -11.45
C PRO A 87 -16.62 19.51 -12.74
N THR A 88 -16.05 18.39 -13.18
CA THR A 88 -16.53 17.64 -14.35
C THR A 88 -17.50 16.55 -13.94
N LEU A 89 -18.62 16.45 -14.66
CA LEU A 89 -19.56 15.34 -14.54
C LEU A 89 -19.08 14.15 -15.34
N VAL A 90 -19.09 12.97 -14.72
CA VAL A 90 -18.62 11.74 -15.35
C VAL A 90 -19.82 10.87 -15.71
N LYS A 91 -19.86 10.39 -16.95
CA LYS A 91 -20.90 9.46 -17.41
C LYS A 91 -20.59 8.05 -16.94
N ILE A 92 -21.27 7.61 -15.90
CA ILE A 92 -21.23 6.22 -15.45
C ILE A 92 -22.06 5.33 -16.40
N PRO A 93 -21.50 4.22 -16.94
CA PRO A 93 -22.24 3.21 -17.69
C PRO A 93 -23.44 2.66 -16.92
N ARG A 94 -24.46 2.18 -17.63
CA ARG A 94 -25.67 1.61 -17.00
C ARG A 94 -25.40 0.27 -16.35
N ASP A 95 -24.39 -0.43 -16.83
CA ASP A 95 -24.05 -1.79 -16.40
C ASP A 95 -23.43 -1.80 -15.00
N CYS A 96 -22.88 -0.67 -14.55
CA CYS A 96 -22.27 -0.52 -13.23
C CYS A 96 -23.32 -0.13 -12.17
N VAL A 97 -24.18 -1.07 -11.78
CA VAL A 97 -25.25 -0.84 -10.80
C VAL A 97 -24.70 -0.75 -9.37
N ALA A 98 -23.73 -1.61 -9.02
CA ALA A 98 -23.17 -1.64 -7.68
C ALA A 98 -22.40 -0.36 -7.37
N VAL A 99 -21.63 0.17 -8.34
CA VAL A 99 -20.91 1.45 -8.19
C VAL A 99 -21.87 2.63 -7.99
N ARG A 100 -22.98 2.68 -8.73
CA ARG A 100 -24.00 3.74 -8.53
C ARG A 100 -24.58 3.67 -7.12
N GLY A 101 -24.91 2.47 -6.66
CA GLY A 101 -25.36 2.25 -5.29
C GLY A 101 -24.32 2.68 -4.25
N LEU A 102 -23.04 2.41 -4.51
CA LEU A 102 -21.93 2.78 -3.64
C LEU A 102 -21.83 4.30 -3.52
N LEU A 103 -21.84 5.01 -4.64
CA LEU A 103 -21.72 6.47 -4.67
C LEU A 103 -22.89 7.13 -3.94
N LEU A 104 -24.12 6.65 -4.12
CA LEU A 104 -25.26 7.13 -3.36
C LEU A 104 -25.10 6.86 -1.86
N ALA A 105 -24.62 5.67 -1.50
CA ALA A 105 -24.40 5.34 -0.10
C ALA A 105 -23.31 6.22 0.55
N ILE A 106 -22.27 6.60 -0.20
CA ILE A 106 -21.25 7.55 0.26
C ILE A 106 -21.86 8.95 0.46
N GLU A 107 -22.75 9.38 -0.43
CA GLU A 107 -23.50 10.64 -0.29
C GLU A 107 -24.40 10.64 0.95
N ASP A 108 -25.04 9.50 1.25
CA ASP A 108 -25.85 9.27 2.45
C ASP A 108 -25.01 9.19 3.76
N GLY A 109 -23.68 9.25 3.65
CA GLY A 109 -22.78 9.30 4.79
C GLY A 109 -22.07 7.99 5.14
N MET A 110 -22.01 7.02 4.21
CA MET A 110 -21.24 5.79 4.40
C MET A 110 -19.78 6.12 4.71
N ARG A 111 -19.32 5.70 5.89
CA ARG A 111 -17.95 5.97 6.35
C ARG A 111 -16.98 4.93 5.79
N LEU A 112 -16.29 5.29 4.71
CA LEU A 112 -15.15 4.52 4.23
C LEU A 112 -13.91 4.85 5.07
N GLN A 113 -13.70 4.11 6.17
CA GLN A 113 -12.52 4.33 7.01
C GLN A 113 -11.27 3.71 6.36
N ARG A 114 -10.26 4.54 6.10
CA ARG A 114 -8.91 4.05 5.79
C ARG A 114 -8.34 3.45 7.08
N LYS A 115 -7.94 2.17 7.09
CA LYS A 115 -7.45 1.44 8.30
C LYS A 115 -6.32 2.15 9.08
N GLU A 116 -5.62 3.12 8.47
CA GLU A 116 -4.67 3.98 9.18
C GLU A 116 -5.35 4.93 10.19
N GLN A 117 -6.55 5.42 9.88
CA GLN A 117 -7.32 6.27 10.78
C GLN A 117 -7.87 5.50 11.97
N GLU A 118 -8.22 4.21 11.84
CA GLU A 118 -8.61 3.37 13.00
C GLU A 118 -7.48 3.24 14.03
N LYS A 119 -6.23 3.12 13.58
CA LYS A 119 -5.06 3.08 14.49
C LYS A 119 -4.79 4.44 15.16
N ALA A 120 -5.10 5.54 14.49
CA ALA A 120 -5.02 6.87 15.08
C ALA A 120 -6.20 7.16 16.04
N GLN A 121 -7.41 6.75 15.67
CA GLN A 121 -8.64 6.96 16.45
C GLN A 121 -8.68 6.08 17.70
N SER A 122 -8.22 4.83 17.62
CA SER A 122 -8.03 3.97 18.80
C SER A 122 -6.95 4.49 19.75
N ARG A 123 -5.93 5.21 19.25
CA ARG A 123 -4.99 5.96 20.10
C ARG A 123 -5.64 7.18 20.78
N THR A 124 -6.60 7.84 20.15
CA THR A 124 -7.28 9.00 20.74
C THR A 124 -8.45 8.65 21.67
N GLN A 125 -9.06 7.48 21.54
CA GLN A 125 -10.10 7.00 22.47
C GLN A 125 -9.52 6.43 23.76
N ALA A 126 -8.24 6.05 23.76
CA ALA A 126 -7.45 5.86 24.99
C ALA A 126 -6.84 7.20 25.43
N ARG A 127 -7.66 8.15 25.85
CA ARG A 127 -7.19 9.41 26.49
C ARG A 127 -6.69 9.16 27.93
N VAL A 128 -5.91 8.09 28.13
CA VAL A 128 -4.93 8.04 29.22
C VAL A 128 -3.75 8.85 28.70
N GLN A 129 -3.52 10.01 29.31
CA GLN A 129 -2.45 10.94 28.95
C GLN A 129 -1.11 10.18 28.84
N VAL A 130 -0.68 9.87 27.61
CA VAL A 130 0.70 9.48 27.38
C VAL A 130 1.49 10.79 27.38
N VAL A 131 1.83 11.23 28.59
CA VAL A 131 2.89 12.21 28.80
C VAL A 131 4.12 11.61 28.12
N ALA A 132 4.58 12.22 27.02
CA ALA A 132 5.85 11.86 26.43
C ALA A 132 6.90 11.88 27.56
N PRO A 133 7.64 10.79 27.82
CA PRO A 133 8.56 10.76 28.93
C PRO A 133 9.60 11.86 28.68
N ILE A 134 9.56 12.90 29.51
CA ILE A 134 10.61 13.90 29.56
C ILE A 134 11.86 13.14 30.00
N ILE A 135 12.77 12.88 29.06
CA ILE A 135 14.06 12.26 29.34
C ILE A 135 14.87 13.31 30.10
N SER A 136 14.78 13.27 31.43
CA SER A 136 15.72 13.98 32.30
C SER A 136 17.04 13.20 32.30
N TYR A 137 18.13 13.86 31.90
CA TYR A 137 19.47 13.27 31.86
C TYR A 137 20.17 13.23 33.23
N ASP A 138 19.52 13.70 34.29
CA ASP A 138 20.08 13.68 35.64
C ASP A 138 19.43 12.60 36.49
N ARG A 139 20.16 11.47 36.65
CA ARG A 139 20.47 10.85 37.95
C ARG A 139 21.25 9.56 37.73
N THR A 140 22.44 9.54 38.33
CA THR A 140 23.28 8.37 38.58
C THR A 140 22.47 7.10 38.82
N PRO A 141 22.60 6.05 37.99
CA PRO A 141 21.92 4.78 38.25
C PRO A 141 22.51 4.14 39.52
N PRO A 142 21.69 3.56 40.41
CA PRO A 142 22.20 2.76 41.52
C PRO A 142 22.87 1.50 40.96
N ILE A 143 24.19 1.45 41.04
CA ILE A 143 24.99 0.28 40.66
C ILE A 143 24.84 -0.76 41.77
N ALA A 144 24.10 -1.83 41.51
CA ALA A 144 24.11 -3.00 42.40
C ALA A 144 25.49 -3.70 42.31
N PRO A 145 26.07 -4.14 43.44
CA PRO A 145 27.36 -4.83 43.44
C PRO A 145 27.25 -6.16 42.69
N ARG A 146 28.21 -6.42 41.79
CA ARG A 146 28.28 -7.67 41.00
C ARG A 146 28.48 -8.86 41.93
N GLN A 147 27.60 -9.86 41.82
CA GLN A 147 27.83 -11.17 42.41
C GLN A 147 29.00 -11.85 41.69
N ALA A 148 30.07 -12.14 42.42
CA ALA A 148 31.18 -12.93 41.91
C ALA A 148 30.72 -14.39 41.75
N THR A 149 30.29 -14.76 40.55
CA THR A 149 30.07 -16.16 40.20
C THR A 149 31.33 -16.72 39.56
N THR A 150 31.78 -17.83 40.14
CA THR A 150 33.00 -18.57 39.88
C THR A 150 33.11 -19.01 38.40
N GLN A 151 34.22 -18.61 37.78
CA GLN A 151 34.96 -19.18 36.64
C GLN A 151 34.34 -20.31 35.79
N GLN A 152 34.15 -20.04 34.50
CA GLN A 152 34.45 -20.95 33.37
C GLN A 152 34.92 -20.08 32.18
N PRO A 153 36.11 -20.29 31.60
CA PRO A 153 36.54 -19.56 30.41
C PRO A 153 35.97 -20.26 29.17
N ILE A 154 34.76 -19.89 28.77
CA ILE A 154 34.22 -20.31 27.48
C ILE A 154 34.83 -19.36 26.45
N ALA A 155 35.67 -19.89 25.55
CA ALA A 155 36.17 -19.16 24.40
C ALA A 155 34.98 -18.84 23.47
N CYS A 156 34.35 -17.68 23.68
CA CYS A 156 33.20 -17.23 22.91
C CYS A 156 33.63 -16.69 21.54
N ASN A 157 33.82 -17.59 20.58
CA ASN A 157 33.80 -17.27 19.15
C ASN A 157 32.53 -17.82 18.50
N GLU A 158 31.37 -17.63 19.14
CA GLU A 158 30.07 -17.92 18.53
C GLU A 158 29.49 -16.65 17.92
N ILE A 159 29.40 -16.63 16.59
CA ILE A 159 28.66 -15.61 15.85
C ILE A 159 27.18 -16.04 15.89
N ILE A 160 26.37 -15.32 16.67
CA ILE A 160 24.92 -15.56 16.75
C ILE A 160 24.26 -14.77 15.62
N GLU A 161 24.02 -15.42 14.49
CA GLU A 161 23.21 -14.84 13.41
C GLU A 161 21.73 -14.79 13.85
N ARG A 162 21.15 -13.57 13.87
CA ARG A 162 19.75 -13.34 14.17
C ARG A 162 18.96 -13.21 12.87
N GLU A 163 18.20 -14.26 12.52
CA GLU A 163 17.22 -14.17 11.43
C GLU A 163 16.03 -13.26 11.79
N PRO A 164 15.41 -12.57 10.80
CA PRO A 164 14.20 -11.81 11.02
C PRO A 164 13.05 -12.74 11.40
N ARG A 165 12.34 -12.39 12.48
CA ARG A 165 11.29 -13.20 13.09
C ARG A 165 10.20 -13.58 12.08
N THR A 166 10.18 -14.83 11.64
CA THR A 166 8.98 -15.47 11.10
C THR A 166 8.61 -16.67 11.96
N LEU A 167 7.34 -16.70 12.36
CA LEU A 167 6.79 -17.67 13.30
C LEU A 167 6.56 -19.01 12.60
N LYS A 168 7.55 -19.93 12.62
CA LYS A 168 7.32 -21.40 12.53
C LYS A 168 8.59 -22.21 12.77
N ARG A 169 8.52 -23.06 13.81
CA ARG A 169 9.35 -24.24 14.14
C ARG A 169 10.86 -24.18 13.89
N ARG A 170 11.61 -24.12 15.00
CA ARG A 170 13.06 -24.40 15.07
C ARG A 170 13.40 -25.78 14.48
N ARG A 171 14.16 -25.81 13.38
CA ARG A 171 15.04 -26.92 13.02
C ARG A 171 16.47 -26.38 13.05
N VAL A 172 17.28 -26.90 13.97
CA VAL A 172 18.72 -26.62 14.00
C VAL A 172 19.36 -27.60 13.02
N ILE A 173 19.87 -27.09 11.89
CA ILE A 173 20.68 -27.89 10.96
C ILE A 173 22.13 -27.77 11.43
N VAL A 174 22.65 -28.81 12.06
CA VAL A 174 24.07 -28.89 12.45
C VAL A 174 24.84 -29.43 11.24
N TYR A 175 25.61 -28.59 10.56
CA TYR A 175 26.61 -29.07 9.61
C TYR A 175 27.83 -29.54 10.39
N GLN A 176 28.10 -30.84 10.33
CA GLN A 176 29.39 -31.38 10.76
C GLN A 176 30.43 -30.91 9.74
N SER A 177 31.28 -29.97 10.16
CA SER A 177 32.42 -29.56 9.36
C SER A 177 33.36 -30.76 9.17
N PRO A 178 33.70 -31.14 7.94
CA PRO A 178 34.70 -32.17 7.72
C PRO A 178 36.03 -31.66 8.26
N ARG A 179 36.57 -32.37 9.25
CA ARG A 179 37.99 -32.32 9.60
C ARG A 179 38.77 -32.79 8.37
N GLY A 180 39.17 -31.85 7.53
CA GLY A 180 39.86 -32.16 6.28
C GLY A 180 40.33 -30.88 5.60
N SER A 181 41.64 -30.67 5.68
CA SER A 181 42.40 -29.64 4.97
C SER A 181 41.97 -29.47 3.50
N SER A 182 41.39 -28.31 3.15
CA SER A 182 41.37 -27.75 1.78
C SER A 182 40.90 -26.29 1.79
N ARG A 183 41.66 -25.39 2.43
CA ARG A 183 41.43 -23.93 2.34
C ARG A 183 42.25 -23.34 1.18
N GLY A 184 42.09 -23.86 -0.05
CA GLY A 184 42.90 -23.36 -1.16
C GLY A 184 42.44 -23.63 -2.60
N SER A 185 41.66 -24.68 -2.89
CA SER A 185 41.48 -25.10 -4.29
C SER A 185 40.47 -24.30 -5.13
N LEU A 186 39.63 -23.45 -4.51
CA LEU A 186 38.63 -22.67 -5.25
C LEU A 186 39.28 -21.55 -6.09
N TYR A 187 40.33 -20.91 -5.56
CA TYR A 187 41.03 -19.84 -6.28
C TYR A 187 41.93 -20.39 -7.41
N ASP A 188 42.51 -21.58 -7.25
CA ASP A 188 43.34 -22.19 -8.31
C ASP A 188 42.50 -22.58 -9.53
N SER A 189 41.28 -23.07 -9.30
CA SER A 189 40.33 -23.41 -10.37
C SER A 189 39.93 -22.16 -11.17
N ASP A 190 39.58 -21.07 -10.46
CA ASP A 190 39.21 -19.79 -11.08
C ASP A 190 40.39 -19.10 -11.77
N ALA A 191 41.60 -19.26 -11.24
CA ALA A 191 42.82 -18.73 -11.85
C ALA A 191 43.14 -19.45 -13.18
N ALA A 192 42.98 -20.77 -13.25
CA ALA A 192 43.16 -21.54 -14.47
C ALA A 192 42.13 -21.16 -15.55
N ASP A 193 40.84 -21.06 -15.17
CA ASP A 193 39.75 -20.68 -16.08
C ASP A 193 39.94 -19.25 -16.66
N ARG A 194 40.48 -18.33 -15.86
CA ARG A 194 40.82 -16.96 -16.32
C ARG A 194 41.96 -16.96 -17.34
N VAL A 195 42.97 -17.81 -17.15
CA VAL A 195 44.11 -17.93 -18.07
C VAL A 195 43.68 -18.55 -19.40
N GLU A 196 42.82 -19.58 -19.41
CA GLU A 196 42.30 -20.14 -20.66
C GLU A 196 41.49 -19.12 -21.47
N ARG A 197 40.54 -18.39 -20.86
CA ARG A 197 39.77 -17.34 -21.56
C ARG A 197 40.66 -16.29 -22.24
N SER A 198 41.77 -15.93 -21.59
CA SER A 198 42.72 -14.97 -22.14
C SER A 198 43.52 -15.50 -23.34
N LYS A 199 43.77 -16.81 -23.39
CA LYS A 199 44.50 -17.46 -24.50
C LYS A 199 43.58 -17.74 -25.69
N GLU A 200 42.31 -18.04 -25.44
CA GLU A 200 41.29 -18.33 -26.46
C GLU A 200 40.67 -17.08 -27.10
N SER A 201 41.03 -15.87 -26.65
CA SER A 201 40.51 -14.62 -27.22
C SER A 201 41.52 -14.02 -28.22
N PRO A 202 41.53 -14.42 -29.50
CA PRO A 202 42.23 -13.66 -30.52
C PRO A 202 41.49 -12.33 -30.73
N SER A 203 42.23 -11.24 -30.52
CA SER A 203 42.01 -9.88 -31.04
C SER A 203 40.58 -9.32 -31.04
N ARG A 204 40.38 -8.28 -30.20
CA ARG A 204 39.34 -7.25 -30.35
C ARG A 204 39.15 -6.88 -31.82
N ILE A 205 38.06 -7.36 -32.43
CA ILE A 205 37.62 -6.92 -33.75
C ILE A 205 37.01 -5.53 -33.57
N TYR A 206 37.79 -4.49 -33.86
CA TYR A 206 37.31 -3.13 -34.05
C TYR A 206 36.44 -3.10 -35.31
N ARG A 207 35.12 -2.86 -35.16
CA ARG A 207 34.22 -2.58 -36.30
C ARG A 207 34.02 -1.07 -36.40
N PRO A 208 34.54 -0.39 -37.43
CA PRO A 208 34.26 1.01 -37.66
C PRO A 208 32.79 1.16 -38.10
N THR A 209 32.02 1.96 -37.38
CA THR A 209 30.69 2.39 -37.80
C THR A 209 30.84 3.42 -38.92
N GLY A 210 30.67 3.00 -40.17
CA GLY A 210 30.62 3.90 -41.31
C GLY A 210 29.29 4.65 -41.36
N TYR A 211 29.33 5.97 -41.30
CA TYR A 211 28.21 6.85 -41.61
C TYR A 211 27.93 6.82 -43.11
N TYR A 212 26.66 6.70 -43.51
CA TYR A 212 26.21 7.02 -44.87
C TYR A 212 25.42 8.33 -44.85
N ARG A 213 25.70 9.14 -45.88
CA ARG A 213 25.18 10.50 -46.16
C ARG A 213 23.68 10.55 -46.37
#